data_AF-A0A1M2Z9F7-F1
#
_entry.id   AF-A0A1M2Z9F7-F1
#
_cell.length_a   1.000
_cell.length_b   1.000
_cell.length_c   1.000
_cell.angle_alpha   90.00
_cell.angle_beta   90.00
_cell.angle_gamma   90.00
#
_symmetry.space_group_name_H-M   'P 1'
#
loop_
_entity.id
_entity.type
_entity.pdbx_description
1 polymer ?
#
loop_
_entity_poly.entity_id
_entity_poly.type
_entity_poly.pdbx_seq_one_letter_code
_entity_poly.pdbx_strand_id
1 'polypeptide(L)'
;MNSDRFEAFEKSEYERTLAQEIENAPDSEIFTAYNLAENLNLTVPNAAWYLRDDGRYSSFIIGVGENSYQYLRDEESAILQEDFLEPDSVEKPDFQITPDISKDDAMKIAQKTLKDLHVDPALEMLYCKKALAYQYREPMALGWQMAFTRTSTDLQIQYDFNGYYTWINSPKPMHAAPWDQEVVLIFVDSEGVYKFDLRGAGIQDEVLFRNVGILAFDEMIERLENQLVFQHAYQDESIEEYSVVINSINLECSLIDQKEDPESGILIPSWNIGYQLLYRSTGEAVCSVIDLHLLLNAIDGSYIEPRATEDMLGY
;
A
#
# COMPACT_ATOMS: atom_id res chain seq x y z
N MET A 1 -21.41 -23.28 2.99
CA MET A 1 -19.98 -23.01 3.21
C MET A 1 -19.45 -24.02 4.24
N ASN A 2 -18.33 -24.68 3.97
CA ASN A 2 -17.80 -25.79 4.79
C ASN A 2 -16.34 -25.55 5.23
N SER A 3 -15.92 -24.28 5.28
CA SER A 3 -14.58 -23.92 5.73
C SER A 3 -14.45 -24.18 7.22
N ASP A 4 -13.51 -25.03 7.62
CA ASP A 4 -13.11 -25.16 9.02
C ASP A 4 -12.33 -23.93 9.53
N ARG A 5 -12.15 -22.89 8.69
CA ARG A 5 -11.42 -21.64 8.99
C ARG A 5 -12.26 -20.55 9.64
N PHE A 6 -13.56 -20.74 9.73
CA PHE A 6 -14.44 -19.86 10.50
C PHE A 6 -14.59 -20.39 11.91
N GLU A 7 -14.45 -19.52 12.89
CA GLU A 7 -14.92 -19.83 14.24
C GLU A 7 -16.44 -20.00 14.23
N ALA A 8 -16.98 -20.76 15.19
CA ALA A 8 -18.42 -21.04 15.25
C ALA A 8 -19.28 -19.77 15.29
N PHE A 9 -18.80 -18.73 15.98
CA PHE A 9 -19.46 -17.43 16.02
C PHE A 9 -19.43 -16.73 14.65
N GLU A 10 -18.26 -16.69 13.99
CA GLU A 10 -18.11 -16.07 12.65
C GLU A 10 -19.00 -16.77 11.62
N LYS A 11 -19.08 -18.09 11.67
CA LYS A 11 -19.98 -18.87 10.80
C LYS A 11 -21.44 -18.50 11.05
N SER A 12 -21.85 -18.36 12.31
CA SER A 12 -23.23 -17.98 12.65
C SER A 12 -23.57 -16.54 12.22
N GLU A 13 -22.62 -15.61 12.34
CA GLU A 13 -22.79 -14.23 11.88
C GLU A 13 -22.84 -14.17 10.35
N TYR A 14 -21.98 -14.92 9.65
CA TYR A 14 -22.03 -15.01 8.19
C TYR A 14 -23.37 -15.57 7.70
N GLU A 15 -23.83 -16.69 8.28
CA GLU A 15 -25.14 -17.28 7.93
C GLU A 15 -26.29 -16.30 8.20
N ARG A 16 -26.21 -15.51 9.28
CA ARG A 16 -27.18 -14.44 9.58
C ARG A 16 -27.15 -13.34 8.52
N THR A 17 -25.98 -12.85 8.16
CA THR A 17 -25.81 -11.79 7.14
C THR A 17 -26.29 -12.27 5.78
N LEU A 18 -25.89 -13.47 5.34
CA LEU A 18 -26.33 -14.05 4.08
C LEU A 18 -27.84 -14.25 4.03
N ALA A 19 -28.46 -14.70 5.13
CA ALA A 19 -29.92 -14.81 5.21
C ALA A 19 -30.61 -13.44 5.08
N GLN A 20 -30.05 -12.40 5.71
CA GLN A 20 -30.55 -11.02 5.56
C GLN A 20 -30.36 -10.49 4.14
N GLU A 21 -29.23 -10.78 3.50
CA GLU A 21 -28.98 -10.39 2.12
C GLU A 21 -29.95 -11.08 1.15
N ILE A 22 -30.20 -12.39 1.31
CA ILE A 22 -31.18 -13.13 0.53
C ILE A 22 -32.60 -12.58 0.75
N GLU A 23 -32.98 -12.26 1.99
CA GLU A 23 -34.30 -11.69 2.30
C GLU A 23 -34.50 -10.30 1.69
N ASN A 24 -33.43 -9.50 1.63
CA ASN A 24 -33.45 -8.15 1.07
C ASN A 24 -33.09 -8.10 -0.43
N ALA A 25 -32.69 -9.22 -1.03
CA ALA A 25 -32.32 -9.28 -2.43
C ALA A 25 -33.54 -9.00 -3.32
N PRO A 26 -33.40 -8.19 -4.37
CA PRO A 26 -34.49 -7.94 -5.29
C PRO A 26 -34.90 -9.22 -6.03
N ASP A 27 -36.21 -9.40 -6.25
CA ASP A 27 -36.77 -10.57 -6.98
C ASP A 27 -36.27 -10.69 -8.43
N SER A 28 -35.71 -9.61 -9.00
CA SER A 28 -35.20 -9.57 -10.36
C SER A 28 -33.96 -8.67 -10.48
N GLU A 29 -32.97 -9.14 -11.22
CA GLU A 29 -31.79 -8.35 -11.57
C GLU A 29 -32.10 -7.34 -12.68
N ILE A 30 -31.61 -6.10 -12.51
CA ILE A 30 -31.73 -5.04 -13.50
C ILE A 30 -30.33 -4.66 -13.97
N PHE A 31 -30.05 -4.94 -15.24
CA PHE A 31 -28.80 -4.52 -15.88
C PHE A 31 -28.94 -3.13 -16.44
N THR A 32 -28.19 -2.18 -15.88
CA THR A 32 -28.08 -0.82 -16.39
C THR A 32 -26.73 -0.64 -17.04
N ALA A 33 -26.70 -0.15 -18.28
CA ALA A 33 -25.45 0.14 -18.97
C ALA A 33 -24.65 1.20 -18.19
N TYR A 34 -23.39 0.89 -17.90
CA TYR A 34 -22.52 1.82 -17.18
C TYR A 34 -22.04 2.94 -18.12
N ASN A 35 -22.32 4.19 -17.77
CA ASN A 35 -21.89 5.36 -18.53
C ASN A 35 -20.67 6.01 -17.87
N LEU A 36 -19.47 5.73 -18.40
CA LEU A 36 -18.23 6.26 -17.85
C LEU A 36 -18.21 7.80 -17.79
N ALA A 37 -18.68 8.48 -18.84
CA ALA A 37 -18.62 9.94 -18.91
C ALA A 37 -19.48 10.63 -17.84
N GLU A 38 -20.63 10.04 -17.47
CA GLU A 38 -21.47 10.54 -16.39
C GLU A 38 -20.85 10.26 -15.02
N ASN A 39 -20.29 9.07 -14.84
CA ASN A 39 -19.72 8.64 -13.57
C ASN A 39 -18.37 9.29 -13.23
N LEU A 40 -17.60 9.75 -14.24
CA LEU A 40 -16.37 10.51 -14.04
C LEU A 40 -16.60 11.89 -13.37
N ASN A 41 -17.84 12.39 -13.31
CA ASN A 41 -18.14 13.65 -12.62
C ASN A 41 -18.57 13.45 -11.16
N LEU A 42 -18.62 12.21 -10.68
CA LEU A 42 -19.02 11.91 -9.31
C LEU A 42 -17.82 12.11 -8.37
N THR A 43 -18.10 12.73 -7.22
CA THR A 43 -17.11 12.94 -6.15
C THR A 43 -16.92 11.71 -5.26
N VAL A 44 -17.75 10.68 -5.43
CA VAL A 44 -17.69 9.43 -4.66
C VAL A 44 -17.22 8.30 -5.56
N PRO A 45 -16.50 7.31 -5.01
CA PRO A 45 -16.16 6.09 -5.75
C PRO A 45 -17.42 5.46 -6.32
N ASN A 46 -17.30 4.98 -7.56
CA ASN A 46 -18.38 4.30 -8.25
C ASN A 46 -17.87 3.01 -8.89
N ALA A 47 -18.79 2.08 -9.14
CA ALA A 47 -18.46 0.75 -9.59
C ALA A 47 -19.30 0.31 -10.79
N ALA A 48 -18.71 -0.55 -11.61
CA ALA A 48 -19.36 -1.28 -12.68
C ALA A 48 -19.09 -2.77 -12.54
N TRP A 49 -20.02 -3.58 -13.01
CA TRP A 49 -19.90 -5.03 -12.98
C TRP A 49 -20.05 -5.61 -14.38
N TYR A 50 -19.35 -6.71 -14.62
CA TYR A 50 -19.45 -7.48 -15.84
C TYR A 50 -19.78 -8.94 -15.49
N LEU A 51 -20.95 -9.40 -15.91
CA LEU A 51 -21.34 -10.81 -15.79
C LEU A 51 -20.55 -11.63 -16.79
N ARG A 52 -19.74 -12.55 -16.29
CA ARG A 52 -18.91 -13.46 -17.06
C ARG A 52 -19.71 -14.69 -17.48
N ASP A 53 -19.19 -15.40 -18.48
CA ASP A 53 -19.81 -16.63 -19.02
C ASP A 53 -19.92 -17.76 -17.99
N ASP A 54 -19.12 -17.73 -16.91
CA ASP A 54 -19.18 -18.69 -15.81
C ASP A 54 -20.15 -18.31 -14.69
N GLY A 55 -20.91 -17.23 -14.88
CA GLY A 55 -21.93 -16.75 -13.94
C GLY A 55 -21.38 -15.92 -12.77
N ARG A 56 -20.07 -15.62 -12.75
CA ARG A 56 -19.46 -14.72 -11.76
C ARG A 56 -19.37 -13.29 -12.28
N TYR A 57 -19.19 -12.34 -11.36
CA TYR A 57 -18.99 -10.94 -11.70
C TYR A 57 -17.52 -10.54 -11.57
N SER A 58 -17.03 -9.85 -12.60
CA SER A 58 -15.86 -8.95 -12.44
C SER A 58 -16.34 -7.57 -12.04
N SER A 59 -15.53 -6.87 -11.25
CA SER A 59 -15.81 -5.50 -10.82
C SER A 59 -14.76 -4.52 -11.31
N PHE A 60 -15.22 -3.30 -11.56
CA PHE A 60 -14.42 -2.14 -11.90
C PHE A 60 -14.79 -1.01 -10.95
N ILE A 61 -13.83 -0.42 -10.25
CA ILE A 61 -14.07 0.66 -9.30
C ILE A 61 -13.24 1.88 -9.72
N ILE A 62 -13.87 3.05 -9.74
CA ILE A 62 -13.24 4.32 -10.12
C ILE A 62 -13.45 5.31 -8.97
N GLY A 63 -12.34 5.76 -8.37
CA GLY A 63 -12.32 6.85 -7.39
C GLY A 63 -11.74 8.10 -8.03
N VAL A 64 -12.59 8.95 -8.62
CA VAL A 64 -12.14 10.15 -9.36
C VAL A 64 -11.38 11.12 -8.46
N GLY A 65 -11.87 11.37 -7.24
CA GLY A 65 -11.19 12.27 -6.29
C GLY A 65 -9.90 11.70 -5.69
N GLU A 66 -9.71 10.39 -5.75
CA GLU A 66 -8.54 9.68 -5.21
C GLU A 66 -7.53 9.31 -6.31
N ASN A 67 -7.82 9.66 -7.57
CA ASN A 67 -7.08 9.22 -8.75
C ASN A 67 -6.82 7.71 -8.74
N SER A 68 -7.86 6.94 -8.39
CA SER A 68 -7.79 5.49 -8.21
C SER A 68 -8.65 4.73 -9.23
N TYR A 69 -8.12 3.60 -9.70
CA TYR A 69 -8.80 2.68 -10.60
C TYR A 69 -8.49 1.24 -10.21
N GLN A 70 -9.53 0.42 -10.07
CA GLN A 70 -9.41 -0.98 -9.71
C GLN A 70 -10.21 -1.87 -10.65
N TYR A 71 -9.63 -3.02 -10.98
CA TYR A 71 -10.29 -4.16 -11.61
C TYR A 71 -10.06 -5.40 -10.75
N LEU A 72 -11.13 -6.14 -10.45
CA LEU A 72 -11.07 -7.48 -9.87
C LEU A 72 -11.81 -8.46 -10.78
N ARG A 73 -11.18 -9.59 -11.08
CA ARG A 73 -11.75 -10.65 -11.91
C ARG A 73 -12.91 -11.36 -11.22
N ASP A 74 -12.77 -11.63 -9.93
CA ASP A 74 -13.81 -12.15 -9.05
C ASP A 74 -14.05 -11.13 -7.93
N GLU A 75 -15.27 -10.63 -7.82
CA GLU A 75 -15.62 -9.64 -6.79
C GLU A 75 -15.39 -10.16 -5.37
N GLU A 76 -15.20 -9.23 -4.43
CA GLU A 76 -15.01 -9.52 -3.00
C GLU A 76 -13.78 -10.37 -2.66
N SER A 77 -12.83 -10.48 -3.60
CA SER A 77 -11.57 -11.16 -3.35
C SER A 77 -10.55 -10.25 -2.67
N ALA A 78 -9.94 -10.71 -1.59
CA ALA A 78 -8.77 -10.08 -0.98
C ALA A 78 -7.49 -10.78 -1.46
N ILE A 79 -6.45 -10.03 -1.78
CA ILE A 79 -5.15 -10.59 -2.14
C ILE A 79 -4.25 -10.57 -0.92
N LEU A 80 -3.74 -11.75 -0.54
CA LEU A 80 -2.80 -11.92 0.56
C LEU A 80 -1.45 -12.38 0.01
N GLN A 81 -0.38 -11.71 0.41
CA GLN A 81 1.00 -12.09 0.05
C GLN A 81 1.55 -13.09 1.07
N GLU A 82 2.44 -13.97 0.61
CA GLU A 82 3.09 -14.97 1.47
C GLU A 82 3.89 -14.33 2.60
N ASP A 83 4.52 -13.18 2.34
CA ASP A 83 5.38 -12.48 3.30
C ASP A 83 4.59 -11.75 4.41
N PHE A 84 3.25 -11.66 4.31
CA PHE A 84 2.39 -11.11 5.37
C PHE A 84 1.91 -12.16 6.36
N LEU A 85 2.30 -13.43 6.16
CA LEU A 85 1.89 -14.50 7.05
C LEU A 85 2.74 -14.50 8.31
N GLU A 86 2.05 -14.45 9.44
CA GLU A 86 2.64 -14.76 10.73
C GLU A 86 3.01 -16.25 10.83
N PRO A 87 3.94 -16.63 11.73
CA PRO A 87 4.38 -18.01 11.87
C PRO A 87 3.25 -19.03 12.06
N ASP A 88 2.15 -18.63 12.68
CA ASP A 88 0.97 -19.43 13.06
C ASP A 88 -0.29 -19.13 12.23
N SER A 89 -0.20 -18.34 11.15
CA SER A 89 -1.33 -18.08 10.25
C SER A 89 -1.95 -19.36 9.68
N VAL A 90 -3.28 -19.43 9.68
CA VAL A 90 -4.06 -20.59 9.19
C VAL A 90 -3.97 -20.77 7.68
N GLU A 91 -3.63 -19.71 6.95
CA GLU A 91 -3.46 -19.65 5.50
C GLU A 91 -2.12 -20.24 5.04
N LYS A 92 -1.16 -20.42 5.94
CA LYS A 92 0.20 -20.87 5.61
C LYS A 92 0.28 -22.18 4.82
N PRO A 93 -0.57 -23.21 5.06
CA PRO A 93 -0.60 -24.40 4.23
C PRO A 93 -0.94 -24.13 2.76
N ASP A 94 -1.76 -23.11 2.46
CA ASP A 94 -2.18 -22.80 1.08
C ASP A 94 -1.01 -22.30 0.23
N PHE A 95 -0.06 -21.63 0.87
CA PHE A 95 1.16 -21.16 0.22
C PHE A 95 2.21 -22.27 0.02
N GLN A 96 1.98 -23.50 0.46
CA GLN A 96 2.88 -24.62 0.13
C GLN A 96 2.71 -25.13 -1.31
N ILE A 97 1.62 -24.75 -1.97
CA ILE A 97 1.30 -25.13 -3.35
C ILE A 97 2.12 -24.26 -4.31
N THR A 98 2.59 -24.82 -5.43
CA THR A 98 3.28 -24.04 -6.47
C THR A 98 2.25 -23.43 -7.42
N PRO A 99 2.32 -22.13 -7.76
CA PRO A 99 1.42 -21.54 -8.75
C PRO A 99 1.56 -22.22 -10.11
N ASP A 100 0.43 -22.40 -10.81
CA ASP A 100 0.41 -23.00 -12.17
C ASP A 100 1.02 -22.08 -13.24
N ILE A 101 1.33 -20.83 -12.89
CA ILE A 101 2.06 -19.87 -13.72
C ILE A 101 3.44 -19.57 -13.13
N SER A 102 4.45 -19.50 -14.00
CA SER A 102 5.80 -19.11 -13.59
C SER A 102 5.85 -17.62 -13.20
N LYS A 103 6.79 -17.27 -12.32
CA LYS A 103 7.03 -15.87 -11.93
C LYS A 103 7.32 -14.98 -13.16
N ASP A 104 8.14 -15.48 -14.08
CA ASP A 104 8.56 -14.74 -15.27
C ASP A 104 7.39 -14.51 -16.24
N ASP A 105 6.51 -15.50 -16.42
CA ASP A 105 5.36 -15.34 -17.31
C ASP A 105 4.29 -14.42 -16.69
N ALA A 106 4.08 -14.49 -15.38
CA ALA A 106 3.24 -13.54 -14.66
C ALA A 106 3.76 -12.10 -14.81
N MET A 107 5.08 -11.90 -14.68
CA MET A 107 5.71 -10.59 -14.91
C MET A 107 5.53 -10.09 -16.34
N LYS A 108 5.65 -10.95 -17.36
CA LYS A 108 5.40 -10.56 -18.76
C LYS A 108 3.96 -10.12 -18.97
N ILE A 109 2.99 -10.82 -18.36
CA ILE A 109 1.58 -10.45 -18.42
C ILE A 109 1.37 -9.07 -17.78
N ALA A 110 1.89 -8.85 -16.57
CA ALA A 110 1.76 -7.57 -15.88
C ALA A 110 2.39 -6.41 -16.69
N GLN A 111 3.60 -6.58 -17.21
CA GLN A 111 4.25 -5.58 -18.07
C GLN A 111 3.46 -5.30 -19.36
N LYS A 112 2.89 -6.35 -19.97
CA LYS A 112 2.02 -6.18 -21.13
C LYS A 112 0.77 -5.40 -20.77
N THR A 113 0.14 -5.68 -19.62
CA THR A 113 -1.03 -4.97 -19.12
C THR A 113 -0.74 -3.48 -18.91
N LEU A 114 0.37 -3.13 -18.25
CA LEU A 114 0.79 -1.74 -18.08
C LEU A 114 0.95 -1.02 -19.42
N LYS A 115 1.59 -1.68 -20.39
CA LYS A 115 1.79 -1.14 -21.74
C LYS A 115 0.47 -0.96 -22.50
N ASP A 116 -0.42 -1.95 -22.45
CA ASP A 116 -1.72 -1.91 -23.12
C ASP A 116 -2.64 -0.82 -22.54
N LEU A 117 -2.51 -0.56 -21.23
CA LEU A 117 -3.24 0.50 -20.52
C LEU A 117 -2.54 1.87 -20.59
N HIS A 118 -1.40 1.96 -21.29
CA HIS A 118 -0.62 3.20 -21.42
C HIS A 118 -0.20 3.81 -20.06
N VAL A 119 0.07 2.96 -19.07
CA VAL A 119 0.66 3.40 -17.79
C VAL A 119 2.04 4.00 -18.05
N ASP A 120 2.37 5.07 -17.31
CA ASP A 120 3.64 5.78 -17.43
C ASP A 120 4.83 4.79 -17.28
N PRO A 121 5.77 4.73 -18.24
CA PRO A 121 6.92 3.84 -18.16
C PRO A 121 7.87 4.13 -17.00
N ALA A 122 7.75 5.29 -16.32
CA ALA A 122 8.49 5.58 -15.10
C ALA A 122 8.03 4.74 -13.89
N LEU A 123 6.85 4.10 -13.97
CA LEU A 123 6.39 3.14 -12.97
C LEU A 123 7.08 1.78 -13.23
N GLU A 124 8.18 1.54 -12.52
CA GLU A 124 8.94 0.31 -12.63
C GLU A 124 8.57 -0.68 -11.53
N MET A 125 8.86 -1.97 -11.75
CA MET A 125 8.51 -3.02 -10.80
C MET A 125 9.37 -2.91 -9.55
N LEU A 126 8.74 -2.67 -8.40
CA LEU A 126 9.40 -2.66 -7.10
C LEU A 126 9.65 -4.09 -6.60
N TYR A 127 8.65 -4.95 -6.71
CA TYR A 127 8.78 -6.36 -6.34
C TYR A 127 7.81 -7.27 -7.10
N CYS A 128 8.04 -8.58 -6.97
CA CYS A 128 7.11 -9.62 -7.37
C CYS A 128 7.11 -10.75 -6.32
N LYS A 129 5.97 -10.95 -5.67
CA LYS A 129 5.77 -11.83 -4.50
C LYS A 129 4.68 -12.86 -4.78
N LYS A 130 4.80 -14.03 -4.18
CA LYS A 130 3.77 -15.06 -4.26
C LYS A 130 2.54 -14.59 -3.48
N ALA A 131 1.36 -14.76 -4.05
CA ALA A 131 0.12 -14.29 -3.47
C ALA A 131 -1.06 -15.22 -3.77
N LEU A 132 -2.07 -15.17 -2.91
CA LEU A 132 -3.33 -15.88 -3.04
C LEU A 132 -4.49 -14.88 -3.00
N ALA A 133 -5.44 -15.03 -3.91
CA ALA A 133 -6.74 -14.42 -3.80
C ALA A 133 -7.62 -15.29 -2.89
N TYR A 134 -8.26 -14.67 -1.90
CA TYR A 134 -9.20 -15.28 -1.00
C TYR A 134 -10.58 -14.67 -1.18
N GLN A 135 -11.61 -15.51 -1.21
CA GLN A 135 -13.00 -15.09 -1.11
C GLN A 135 -13.60 -15.84 0.07
N TYR A 136 -14.15 -15.10 1.05
CA TYR A 136 -14.66 -15.68 2.30
C TYR A 136 -13.70 -16.69 2.97
N ARG A 137 -12.41 -16.32 3.06
CA ARG A 137 -11.30 -17.14 3.61
C ARG A 137 -10.99 -18.45 2.86
N GLU A 138 -11.62 -18.69 1.72
CA GLU A 138 -11.28 -19.80 0.83
C GLU A 138 -10.32 -19.33 -0.28
N PRO A 139 -9.24 -20.10 -0.55
CA PRO A 139 -8.30 -19.76 -1.60
C PRO A 139 -8.95 -19.96 -2.98
N MET A 140 -8.99 -18.90 -3.78
CA MET A 140 -9.62 -18.89 -5.11
C MET A 140 -8.62 -18.98 -6.24
N ALA A 141 -7.50 -18.27 -6.12
CA ALA A 141 -6.48 -18.21 -7.17
C ALA A 141 -5.09 -18.03 -6.57
N LEU A 142 -4.13 -18.82 -7.04
CA LEU A 142 -2.73 -18.79 -6.62
C LEU A 142 -1.86 -18.23 -7.75
N GLY A 143 -1.03 -17.24 -7.44
CA GLY A 143 -0.25 -16.54 -8.45
C GLY A 143 0.82 -15.65 -7.87
N TRP A 144 1.06 -14.54 -8.57
CA TRP A 144 2.08 -13.56 -8.24
C TRP A 144 1.47 -12.16 -8.19
N GLN A 145 1.73 -11.44 -7.10
CA GLN A 145 1.42 -10.02 -6.98
C GLN A 145 2.68 -9.20 -7.22
N MET A 146 2.56 -8.19 -8.07
CA MET A 146 3.61 -7.24 -8.39
C MET A 146 3.17 -5.85 -7.97
N ALA A 147 4.10 -5.09 -7.41
CA ALA A 147 3.94 -3.66 -7.17
C ALA A 147 4.87 -2.88 -8.12
N PHE A 148 4.34 -1.81 -8.69
CA PHE A 148 5.08 -0.87 -9.53
C PHE A 148 4.96 0.52 -8.93
N THR A 149 6.09 1.20 -8.79
CA THR A 149 6.19 2.53 -8.19
C THR A 149 7.10 3.42 -9.01
N ARG A 150 6.92 4.73 -8.86
CA ARG A 150 7.61 5.70 -9.71
C ARG A 150 9.11 5.68 -9.46
N THR A 151 9.86 5.83 -10.54
CA THR A 151 11.30 6.02 -10.55
C THR A 151 11.66 7.43 -11.01
N SER A 152 12.77 7.95 -10.48
CA SER A 152 13.39 9.18 -10.93
C SER A 152 14.91 9.07 -10.78
N THR A 153 15.63 9.16 -11.90
CA THR A 153 17.11 9.19 -11.94
C THR A 153 17.74 8.07 -11.09
N ASP A 154 17.31 6.83 -11.33
CA ASP A 154 17.72 5.58 -10.65
C ASP A 154 17.22 5.38 -9.21
N LEU A 155 16.49 6.34 -8.64
CA LEU A 155 15.84 6.19 -7.34
C LEU A 155 14.37 5.78 -7.53
N GLN A 156 13.88 4.88 -6.69
CA GLN A 156 12.51 4.38 -6.75
C GLN A 156 11.79 4.62 -5.43
N ILE A 157 10.53 5.05 -5.50
CA ILE A 157 9.69 5.23 -4.31
C ILE A 157 9.40 3.85 -3.70
N GLN A 158 9.66 3.68 -2.41
CA GLN A 158 9.30 2.47 -1.68
C GLN A 158 7.82 2.49 -1.31
N TYR A 159 7.16 1.33 -1.34
CA TYR A 159 5.75 1.20 -0.97
C TYR A 159 5.59 0.18 0.14
N ASP A 160 4.96 0.60 1.25
CA ASP A 160 4.63 -0.27 2.38
C ASP A 160 3.13 -0.60 2.38
N PHE A 161 2.83 -1.90 2.35
CA PHE A 161 1.46 -2.43 2.37
C PHE A 161 0.81 -2.38 3.75
N ASN A 162 1.61 -2.42 4.81
CA ASN A 162 1.11 -2.39 6.19
C ASN A 162 0.77 -0.97 6.64
N GLY A 163 0.86 -0.01 5.71
CA GLY A 163 0.79 1.41 6.01
C GLY A 163 2.10 1.89 6.63
N TYR A 164 2.04 3.08 7.21
CA TYR A 164 3.14 3.67 7.96
C TYR A 164 2.57 4.19 9.26
N TYR A 165 3.39 4.17 10.31
CA TYR A 165 3.02 4.69 11.61
C TYR A 165 4.02 5.78 11.99
N THR A 166 3.54 6.99 12.17
CA THR A 166 4.30 8.02 12.89
C THR A 166 4.16 7.77 14.39
N TRP A 167 5.26 7.91 15.14
CA TRP A 167 5.19 7.84 16.60
C TRP A 167 4.26 8.94 17.15
N ILE A 168 3.49 8.63 18.19
CA ILE A 168 2.61 9.60 18.84
C ILE A 168 3.44 10.80 19.33
N ASN A 169 2.94 12.02 19.07
CA ASN A 169 3.66 13.28 19.33
C ASN A 169 4.94 13.49 18.49
N SER A 170 5.08 12.82 17.34
CA SER A 170 6.14 13.16 16.39
C SER A 170 6.08 14.65 16.03
N PRO A 171 7.22 15.31 15.77
CA PRO A 171 7.25 16.67 15.23
C PRO A 171 6.36 16.81 14.00
N LYS A 172 5.86 18.03 13.76
CA LYS A 172 5.31 18.36 12.45
C LYS A 172 6.41 18.24 11.38
N PRO A 173 6.24 17.42 10.32
CA PRO A 173 7.20 17.34 9.23
C PRO A 173 7.19 18.66 8.47
N MET A 174 8.29 18.94 7.78
CA MET A 174 8.38 20.10 6.91
C MET A 174 7.43 19.99 5.71
N HIS A 175 7.21 18.75 5.26
CA HIS A 175 6.41 18.36 4.11
C HIS A 175 5.63 17.08 4.40
N ALA A 176 4.38 17.03 3.96
CA ALA A 176 3.48 15.88 4.02
C ALA A 176 2.69 15.81 2.71
N ALA A 177 2.39 14.61 2.21
CA ALA A 177 1.69 14.47 0.94
C ALA A 177 0.17 14.54 1.15
N PRO A 178 -0.57 15.49 0.55
CA PRO A 178 -2.02 15.55 0.70
C PRO A 178 -2.76 14.50 -0.15
N TRP A 179 -2.02 13.66 -0.90
CA TRP A 179 -2.54 12.62 -1.80
C TRP A 179 -1.98 11.24 -1.43
N ASP A 180 -2.67 10.20 -1.89
CA ASP A 180 -2.19 8.83 -1.80
C ASP A 180 -0.89 8.63 -2.60
N GLN A 181 -0.04 7.72 -2.11
CA GLN A 181 1.17 7.35 -2.82
C GLN A 181 0.85 6.64 -4.14
N GLU A 182 1.53 7.05 -5.22
CA GLU A 182 1.35 6.43 -6.54
C GLU A 182 1.90 5.00 -6.58
N VAL A 183 1.02 4.05 -6.88
CA VAL A 183 1.37 2.63 -6.98
C VAL A 183 0.42 1.93 -7.96
N VAL A 184 0.95 0.97 -8.71
CA VAL A 184 0.16 -0.02 -9.42
C VAL A 184 0.40 -1.39 -8.82
N LEU A 185 -0.67 -2.07 -8.43
CA LEU A 185 -0.67 -3.44 -7.93
C LEU A 185 -1.35 -4.34 -8.95
N ILE A 186 -0.63 -5.35 -9.44
CA ILE A 186 -1.18 -6.35 -10.37
C ILE A 186 -1.02 -7.73 -9.75
N PHE A 187 -2.11 -8.48 -9.65
CA PHE A 187 -2.08 -9.90 -9.30
C PHE A 187 -2.41 -10.73 -10.54
N VAL A 188 -1.54 -11.68 -10.87
CA VAL A 188 -1.65 -12.54 -12.04
C VAL A 188 -1.57 -13.99 -11.62
N ASP A 189 -2.52 -14.79 -12.10
CA ASP A 189 -2.54 -16.24 -11.95
C ASP A 189 -2.48 -16.94 -13.32
N SER A 190 -2.77 -18.24 -13.36
CA SER A 190 -2.74 -19.05 -14.59
C SER A 190 -3.79 -18.66 -15.64
N GLU A 191 -4.86 -17.97 -15.25
CA GLU A 191 -5.92 -17.48 -16.15
C GLU A 191 -5.65 -16.05 -16.64
N GLY A 192 -4.65 -15.36 -16.10
CA GLY A 192 -4.23 -14.01 -16.51
C GLY A 192 -4.33 -13.00 -15.38
N VAL A 193 -4.65 -11.74 -15.72
CA VAL A 193 -4.82 -10.69 -14.71
C VAL A 193 -6.03 -11.00 -13.85
N TYR A 194 -5.81 -11.16 -12.55
CA TYR A 194 -6.85 -11.36 -11.56
C TYR A 194 -7.22 -10.03 -10.89
N LYS A 195 -6.22 -9.20 -10.57
CA LYS A 195 -6.43 -7.86 -10.00
C LYS A 195 -5.51 -6.85 -10.69
N PHE A 196 -6.05 -5.66 -10.94
CA PHE A 196 -5.30 -4.45 -11.27
C PHE A 196 -5.79 -3.33 -10.35
N ASP A 197 -4.89 -2.58 -9.73
CA ASP A 197 -5.22 -1.53 -8.76
C ASP A 197 -4.19 -0.42 -8.88
N LEU A 198 -4.59 0.69 -9.49
CA LEU A 198 -3.81 1.91 -9.63
C LEU A 198 -4.34 2.92 -8.60
N ARG A 199 -3.44 3.51 -7.83
CA ARG A 199 -3.75 4.53 -6.82
C ARG A 199 -2.83 5.72 -6.98
N GLY A 200 -3.30 6.91 -6.59
CA GLY A 200 -2.50 8.13 -6.62
C GLY A 200 -1.96 8.45 -8.01
N ALA A 201 -2.69 8.13 -9.07
CA ALA A 201 -2.20 8.27 -10.43
C ALA A 201 -1.80 9.71 -10.74
N GLY A 202 -0.56 9.91 -11.20
CA GLY A 202 0.00 11.22 -11.52
C GLY A 202 0.61 11.29 -12.91
N ILE A 203 0.85 12.51 -13.38
CA ILE A 203 1.56 12.77 -14.64
C ILE A 203 2.79 13.61 -14.30
N GLN A 204 3.96 13.16 -14.76
CA GLN A 204 5.16 13.98 -14.68
C GLN A 204 5.09 15.10 -15.72
N ASP A 205 5.02 16.35 -15.26
CA ASP A 205 4.98 17.53 -16.13
C ASP A 205 6.38 17.94 -16.60
N GLU A 206 7.29 18.20 -15.66
CA GLU A 206 8.64 18.66 -15.98
C GLU A 206 9.75 18.08 -15.09
N VAL A 207 11.00 18.28 -15.53
CA VAL A 207 12.20 17.97 -14.74
C VAL A 207 12.83 19.29 -14.29
N LEU A 208 12.58 19.66 -13.03
CA LEU A 208 13.08 20.90 -12.44
C LEU A 208 14.61 20.93 -12.37
N PHE A 209 15.22 19.83 -11.93
CA PHE A 209 16.66 19.69 -11.77
C PHE A 209 17.12 18.30 -12.21
N ARG A 210 18.11 18.23 -13.09
CA ARG A 210 18.71 16.94 -13.51
C ARG A 210 19.72 16.40 -12.51
N ASN A 211 20.37 17.29 -11.75
CA ASN A 211 21.34 16.95 -10.73
C ASN A 211 21.10 17.88 -9.55
N VAL A 212 20.99 17.31 -8.36
CA VAL A 212 20.89 18.03 -7.11
C VAL A 212 22.02 17.58 -6.19
N GLY A 213 22.62 18.51 -5.46
CA GLY A 213 23.53 18.16 -4.38
C GLY A 213 22.73 17.62 -3.20
N ILE A 214 23.15 16.48 -2.66
CA ILE A 214 22.63 15.97 -1.38
C ILE A 214 23.61 16.29 -0.27
N LEU A 215 23.13 16.30 0.98
CA LEU A 215 23.97 16.46 2.16
C LEU A 215 25.11 15.44 2.18
N ALA A 216 26.26 15.86 2.70
CA ALA A 216 27.33 14.93 3.01
C ALA A 216 26.83 13.90 4.04
N PHE A 217 27.30 12.65 3.93
CA PHE A 217 26.79 11.57 4.77
C PHE A 217 26.97 11.85 6.26
N ASP A 218 28.11 12.40 6.69
CA ASP A 218 28.36 12.76 8.09
C ASP A 218 27.39 13.83 8.60
N GLU A 219 27.06 14.83 7.77
CA GLU A 219 26.06 15.86 8.11
C GLU A 219 24.66 15.25 8.20
N MET A 220 24.32 14.32 7.30
CA MET A 220 23.05 13.59 7.34
C MET A 220 22.92 12.74 8.61
N ILE A 221 24.00 12.06 9.05
CA ILE A 221 24.00 11.31 10.30
C ILE A 221 23.76 12.22 11.51
N GLU A 222 24.40 13.39 11.56
CA GLU A 222 24.15 14.37 12.64
C GLU A 222 22.67 14.83 12.64
N ARG A 223 22.06 15.05 11.47
CA ARG A 223 20.63 15.39 11.37
C ARG A 223 19.75 14.26 11.85
N LEU A 224 20.05 13.02 11.45
CA LEU A 224 19.33 11.82 11.83
C LEU A 224 19.32 11.63 13.35
N GLU A 225 20.49 11.69 13.99
CA GLU A 225 20.61 11.53 15.45
C GLU A 225 19.77 12.58 16.20
N ASN A 226 19.88 13.85 15.79
CA ASN A 226 19.10 14.93 16.39
C ASN A 226 17.60 14.74 16.18
N GLN A 227 17.19 14.30 14.99
CA GLN A 227 15.78 14.07 14.67
C GLN A 227 15.20 12.91 15.49
N LEU A 228 15.93 11.80 15.64
CA LEU A 228 15.49 10.66 16.46
C LEU A 228 15.38 11.04 17.95
N VAL A 229 16.34 11.81 18.47
CA VAL A 229 16.25 12.34 19.84
C VAL A 229 15.02 13.22 20.00
N PHE A 230 14.74 14.11 19.03
CA PHE A 230 13.59 15.00 19.10
C PHE A 230 12.26 14.25 19.00
N GLN A 231 12.14 13.32 18.06
CA GLN A 231 10.93 12.52 17.82
C GLN A 231 10.54 11.69 19.04
N HIS A 232 11.53 11.27 19.83
CA HIS A 232 11.34 10.42 21.00
C HIS A 232 11.65 11.13 22.33
N ALA A 233 11.67 12.46 22.32
CA ALA A 233 11.99 13.27 23.50
C ALA A 233 10.90 13.20 24.58
N TYR A 234 9.65 13.00 24.18
CA TYR A 234 8.53 12.85 25.11
C TYR A 234 8.36 11.38 25.48
N GLN A 235 8.56 11.07 26.76
CA GLN A 235 8.42 9.73 27.31
C GLN A 235 7.43 9.76 28.48
N ASP A 236 6.57 8.73 28.55
CA ASP A 236 5.71 8.50 29.69
C ASP A 236 6.57 8.16 30.92
N GLU A 237 6.22 8.68 32.10
CA GLU A 237 6.95 8.41 33.36
C GLU A 237 7.00 6.93 33.73
N SER A 238 6.13 6.11 33.13
CA SER A 238 6.09 4.66 33.29
C SER A 238 7.14 3.90 32.48
N ILE A 239 8.00 4.55 31.68
CA ILE A 239 9.04 3.88 30.89
C ILE A 239 10.39 3.92 31.62
N GLU A 240 11.00 2.75 31.88
CA GLU A 240 12.30 2.61 32.57
C GLU A 240 13.50 2.47 31.63
N GLU A 241 13.30 1.80 30.49
CA GLU A 241 14.33 1.62 29.46
C GLU A 241 13.80 2.08 28.12
N TYR A 242 14.67 2.74 27.37
CA TYR A 242 14.33 3.31 26.07
C TYR A 242 15.57 3.36 25.18
N SER A 243 15.50 2.77 23.99
CA SER A 243 16.59 2.83 23.03
C SER A 243 16.10 2.72 21.59
N VAL A 244 16.85 3.34 20.69
CA VAL A 244 16.62 3.27 19.25
C VAL A 244 17.77 2.51 18.60
N VAL A 245 17.43 1.54 17.75
CA VAL A 245 18.40 0.76 16.98
C VAL A 245 18.11 0.95 15.50
N ILE A 246 19.03 1.60 14.78
CA ILE A 246 18.90 1.79 13.34
C ILE A 246 19.28 0.49 12.62
N ASN A 247 18.36 -0.01 11.79
CA ASN A 247 18.52 -1.27 11.07
C ASN A 247 18.91 -1.04 9.60
N SER A 248 18.49 0.08 9.01
CA SER A 248 18.80 0.42 7.62
C SER A 248 18.80 1.92 7.37
N ILE A 249 19.60 2.35 6.39
CA ILE A 249 19.63 3.72 5.86
C ILE A 249 19.72 3.58 4.34
N ASN A 250 18.66 3.93 3.63
CA ASN A 250 18.55 3.76 2.18
C ASN A 250 18.29 5.10 1.50
N LEU A 251 18.96 5.34 0.37
CA LEU A 251 18.66 6.48 -0.50
C LEU A 251 17.56 6.06 -1.49
N GLU A 252 16.47 6.82 -1.51
CA GLU A 252 15.30 6.60 -2.35
C GLU A 252 14.73 7.93 -2.84
N CYS A 253 13.54 7.93 -3.45
CA CYS A 253 12.83 9.16 -3.76
C CYS A 253 11.48 9.24 -3.05
N SER A 254 11.07 10.46 -2.75
CA SER A 254 9.81 10.78 -2.09
C SER A 254 9.08 11.86 -2.87
N LEU A 255 7.76 11.74 -2.95
CA LEU A 255 6.88 12.77 -3.50
C LEU A 255 6.43 13.68 -2.35
N ILE A 256 6.83 14.95 -2.40
CA ILE A 256 6.47 15.96 -1.38
C ILE A 256 5.55 17.02 -1.96
N ASP A 257 4.81 17.70 -1.08
CA ASP A 257 3.92 18.80 -1.42
C ASP A 257 4.68 20.07 -1.84
N GLN A 258 4.04 20.86 -2.69
CA GLN A 258 4.40 22.24 -2.93
C GLN A 258 3.44 23.13 -2.15
N LYS A 259 3.94 23.89 -1.17
CA LYS A 259 3.11 24.73 -0.27
C LYS A 259 2.15 25.68 -0.98
N GLU A 260 2.46 26.08 -2.21
CA GLU A 260 1.65 27.02 -3.01
C GLU A 260 0.81 26.34 -4.10
N ASP A 261 0.93 25.02 -4.26
CA ASP A 261 0.23 24.23 -5.27
C ASP A 261 -0.19 22.84 -4.75
N PRO A 262 -1.42 22.71 -4.22
CA PRO A 262 -1.91 21.45 -3.65
C PRO A 262 -2.22 20.39 -4.70
N GLU A 263 -2.23 20.73 -5.99
CA GLU A 263 -2.51 19.80 -7.09
C GLU A 263 -1.23 19.21 -7.69
N SER A 264 -0.05 19.64 -7.24
CA SER A 264 1.23 19.15 -7.74
C SER A 264 2.24 18.86 -6.64
N GLY A 265 3.04 17.82 -6.86
CA GLY A 265 4.13 17.43 -5.99
C GLY A 265 5.47 17.45 -6.68
N ILE A 266 6.54 17.49 -5.89
CA ILE A 266 7.92 17.37 -6.40
C ILE A 266 8.51 16.06 -5.90
N LEU A 267 9.10 15.30 -6.83
CA LEU A 267 9.96 14.18 -6.48
C LEU A 267 11.33 14.68 -6.06
N ILE A 268 11.72 14.33 -4.84
CA ILE A 268 13.03 14.65 -4.28
C ILE A 268 13.76 13.38 -3.86
N PRO A 269 15.11 13.37 -3.83
CA PRO A 269 15.85 12.31 -3.17
C PRO A 269 15.62 12.40 -1.65
N SER A 270 15.46 11.25 -1.01
CA SER A 270 15.21 11.13 0.43
C SER A 270 15.98 9.96 1.03
N TRP A 271 16.35 10.11 2.29
CA TRP A 271 16.85 9.01 3.11
C TRP A 271 15.70 8.36 3.85
N ASN A 272 15.55 7.05 3.72
CA ASN A 272 14.62 6.23 4.49
C ASN A 272 15.39 5.41 5.52
N ILE A 273 15.09 5.69 6.78
CA ILE A 273 15.75 5.11 7.93
C ILE A 273 14.77 4.17 8.61
N GLY A 274 14.99 2.86 8.43
CA GLY A 274 14.29 1.83 9.21
C GLY A 274 14.99 1.61 10.54
N TYR A 275 14.24 1.70 11.65
CA TYR A 275 14.77 1.54 12.99
C TYR A 275 13.77 0.84 13.91
N GLN A 276 14.30 0.24 14.98
CA GLN A 276 13.51 -0.32 16.07
C GLN A 276 13.51 0.63 17.25
N LEU A 277 12.32 0.87 17.79
CA LEU A 277 12.15 1.47 19.09
C LEU A 277 11.95 0.36 20.13
N LEU A 278 12.84 0.31 21.11
CA LEU A 278 12.79 -0.62 22.22
C LEU A 278 12.45 0.14 23.49
N TYR A 279 11.37 -0.24 24.17
CA TYR A 279 11.02 0.33 25.47
C TYR A 279 10.54 -0.72 26.46
N ARG A 280 10.72 -0.45 27.75
CA ARG A 280 10.25 -1.32 28.84
C ARG A 280 9.50 -0.49 29.87
N SER A 281 8.24 -0.83 30.10
CA SER A 281 7.43 -0.17 31.11
C SER A 281 7.79 -0.67 32.52
N THR A 282 7.56 0.15 33.52
CA THR A 282 7.79 -0.14 34.94
C THR A 282 7.05 -1.41 35.33
N GLY A 283 7.79 -2.41 35.80
CA GLY A 283 7.24 -3.70 36.23
C GLY A 283 7.02 -4.71 35.10
N GLU A 284 7.30 -4.37 33.84
CA GLU A 284 7.29 -5.34 32.74
C GLU A 284 8.62 -6.10 32.66
N ALA A 285 8.51 -7.42 32.50
CA ALA A 285 9.66 -8.32 32.40
C ALA A 285 10.24 -8.40 30.99
N VAL A 286 9.48 -7.98 29.97
CA VAL A 286 9.83 -8.10 28.56
C VAL A 286 9.83 -6.70 27.93
N CYS A 287 10.82 -6.45 27.08
CA CYS A 287 10.90 -5.21 26.31
C CYS A 287 9.96 -5.28 25.10
N SER A 288 9.19 -4.21 24.91
CA SER A 288 8.39 -4.02 23.69
C SER A 288 9.28 -3.51 22.57
N VAL A 289 9.06 -4.03 21.36
CA VAL A 289 9.81 -3.64 20.15
C VAL A 289 8.81 -3.18 19.10
N ILE A 290 9.05 -2.00 18.53
CA ILE A 290 8.24 -1.43 17.46
C ILE A 290 9.16 -1.07 16.31
N ASP A 291 8.89 -1.61 15.12
CA ASP A 291 9.56 -1.21 13.89
C ASP A 291 8.96 0.09 13.37
N LEU A 292 9.81 1.07 13.07
CA LEU A 292 9.45 2.41 12.64
C LEU A 292 10.34 2.88 11.49
N HIS A 293 9.86 3.91 10.79
CA HIS A 293 10.56 4.52 9.67
C HIS A 293 10.59 6.04 9.82
N LEU A 294 11.75 6.64 9.58
CA LEU A 294 11.95 8.08 9.49
C LEU A 294 12.42 8.44 8.08
N LEU A 295 11.82 9.46 7.47
CA LEU A 295 12.25 9.98 6.17
C LEU A 295 12.84 11.38 6.30
N LEU A 296 14.03 11.57 5.72
CA LEU A 296 14.70 12.86 5.64
C LEU A 296 14.88 13.27 4.19
N ASN A 297 14.62 14.54 3.87
CA ASN A 297 14.99 15.12 2.59
C ASN A 297 16.52 15.03 2.43
N ALA A 298 17.01 14.40 1.36
CA ALA A 298 18.44 14.20 1.17
C ALA A 298 19.18 15.50 0.83
N ILE A 299 18.47 16.55 0.38
CA ILE A 299 19.06 17.84 -0.01
C ILE A 299 19.46 18.67 1.21
N ASP A 300 18.62 18.70 2.25
CA ASP A 300 18.79 19.60 3.40
C ASP A 300 18.65 18.93 4.78
N GLY A 301 18.30 17.65 4.83
CA GLY A 301 18.16 16.87 6.06
C GLY A 301 16.89 17.17 6.85
N SER A 302 15.92 17.88 6.26
CA SER A 302 14.62 18.14 6.89
C SER A 302 13.79 16.85 7.02
N TYR A 303 13.06 16.73 8.12
CA TYR A 303 12.08 15.65 8.30
C TYR A 303 10.87 15.85 7.40
N ILE A 304 10.50 14.79 6.67
CA ILE A 304 9.35 14.74 5.76
C ILE A 304 8.49 13.52 6.07
N GLU A 305 7.21 13.59 5.77
CA GLU A 305 6.30 12.43 5.87
C GLU A 305 5.44 12.31 4.60
N PRO A 306 6.03 11.84 3.49
CA PRO A 306 5.37 11.79 2.18
C PRO A 306 4.34 10.67 2.08
N ARG A 307 4.21 9.84 3.12
CA ARG A 307 3.25 8.74 3.16
C ARG A 307 1.93 9.19 3.80
N ALA A 308 1.92 10.33 4.51
CA ALA A 308 0.77 10.82 5.26
C ALA A 308 0.17 12.11 4.74
N THR A 309 -1.17 12.16 4.79
CA THR A 309 -1.91 13.42 4.71
C THR A 309 -1.81 14.16 6.04
N GLU A 310 -2.00 15.49 6.03
CA GLU A 310 -1.98 16.28 7.26
C GLU A 310 -3.01 15.78 8.30
N ASP A 311 -4.17 15.29 7.85
CA ASP A 311 -5.24 14.76 8.72
C ASP A 311 -4.86 13.44 9.41
N MET A 312 -3.94 12.66 8.83
CA MET A 312 -3.42 11.42 9.42
C MET A 312 -2.36 11.68 10.48
N LEU A 313 -1.76 12.87 10.48
CA LEU A 313 -0.74 13.28 11.42
C LEU A 313 -1.41 13.85 12.67
N GLY A 314 -1.70 12.96 13.63
CA GLY A 314 -2.42 13.28 14.88
C GLY A 314 -1.65 14.16 15.86
N TYR A 315 -1.48 15.45 15.54
CA TYR A 315 -1.03 16.49 16.47
C TYR A 315 -2.11 16.89 17.49
#